data_AF-A0A1Z9RH19-F1
#
_entry.id   AF-A0A1Z9RH19-F1
#
_cell.length_a   1.000
_cell.length_b   1.000
_cell.length_c   1.000
_cell.angle_alpha   90.00
_cell.angle_beta   90.00
_cell.angle_gamma   90.00
#
_symmetry.space_group_name_H-M   'P 1'
#
loop_
_entity.id
_entity.type
_entity.pdbx_description
1 polymer ?
#
loop_
_entity_poly.entity_id
_entity_poly.type
_entity_poly.pdbx_seq_one_letter_code
_entity_poly.pdbx_strand_id
1 'polypeptide(L)'
;MTEPLEVFAADSVSKCLSCHLTDNGKLNITGVKEIEGLPDTWSLLFFDPFDLNDDGISGQISIVNGGGTPLIAKWGSNLAAFKFEDFADIASEVHDININSQLEMDNIRKLFKSLSPEPIHQVLEPSTSKIFVEHGCSSCHVLESYILEEKIVFPYSDFLLHDVGYGLKRTAPLWDKKMIFNHEFISNFVHREKR
;
A
#
# COMPACT_ATOMS: atom_id res chain seq x y z
N MET A 1 20.42 3.53 -40.12
CA MET A 1 19.76 4.78 -39.66
C MET A 1 18.61 4.34 -38.78
N THR A 2 18.86 4.26 -37.49
CA THR A 2 17.86 3.93 -36.45
C THR A 2 17.51 5.24 -35.76
N GLU A 3 16.27 5.70 -35.90
CA GLU A 3 15.78 6.92 -35.26
C GLU A 3 15.77 6.76 -33.72
N PRO A 4 16.06 7.83 -32.95
CA PRO A 4 16.09 7.73 -31.50
C PRO A 4 14.67 7.88 -30.92
N LEU A 5 14.21 6.81 -30.28
CA LEU A 5 13.01 6.76 -29.44
C LEU A 5 13.13 7.57 -28.12
N GLU A 6 14.20 8.35 -27.91
CA GLU A 6 14.68 8.70 -26.57
C GLU A 6 14.36 10.11 -26.06
N VAL A 7 13.82 11.03 -26.87
CA VAL A 7 13.86 12.47 -26.48
C VAL A 7 12.55 13.02 -25.91
N PHE A 8 11.40 12.37 -26.11
CA PHE A 8 10.11 12.90 -25.64
C PHE A 8 9.47 12.14 -24.47
N ALA A 9 9.88 10.89 -24.21
CA ALA A 9 9.40 10.10 -23.08
C ALA A 9 10.11 10.42 -21.74
N ALA A 10 11.13 11.28 -21.76
CA ALA A 10 12.00 11.51 -20.61
C ALA A 10 11.44 12.51 -19.59
N ASP A 11 10.60 13.47 -20.00
CA ASP A 11 10.19 14.57 -19.10
C ASP A 11 9.12 14.15 -18.09
N SER A 12 8.01 13.57 -18.53
CA SER A 12 6.92 13.08 -17.65
C SER A 12 7.39 11.97 -16.72
N VAL A 13 8.14 10.99 -17.25
CA VAL A 13 8.72 9.88 -16.48
C VAL A 13 9.68 10.40 -15.41
N SER A 14 10.58 11.32 -15.77
CA SER A 14 11.51 11.93 -14.83
C SER A 14 10.78 12.74 -13.76
N LYS A 15 9.75 13.53 -14.14
CA LYS A 15 8.93 14.31 -13.21
C LYS A 15 8.17 13.43 -12.23
N CYS A 16 7.48 12.40 -12.71
CA CYS A 16 6.78 11.43 -11.87
C CYS A 16 7.77 10.79 -10.89
N LEU A 17 8.94 10.36 -11.34
CA LEU A 17 9.94 9.78 -10.44
C LEU A 17 10.49 10.79 -9.43
N SER A 18 10.74 12.04 -9.82
CA SER A 18 11.44 13.02 -8.99
C SER A 18 10.76 13.25 -7.63
N CYS A 19 9.43 13.17 -7.56
CA CYS A 19 8.66 13.31 -6.31
C CYS A 19 8.70 12.05 -5.43
N HIS A 20 9.15 10.93 -5.99
CA HIS A 20 9.17 9.63 -5.35
C HIS A 20 10.59 9.07 -5.16
N LEU A 21 11.63 9.82 -5.50
CA LEU A 21 13.01 9.41 -5.22
C LEU A 21 13.47 9.93 -3.86
N THR A 22 14.19 9.08 -3.13
CA THR A 22 14.99 9.46 -1.97
C THR A 22 16.28 10.14 -2.40
N ASP A 23 17.00 10.78 -1.48
CA ASP A 23 18.31 11.40 -1.72
C ASP A 23 19.34 10.44 -2.33
N ASN A 24 19.15 9.13 -2.14
CA ASN A 24 20.01 8.07 -2.68
C ASN A 24 19.50 7.49 -4.02
N GLY A 25 18.52 8.11 -4.67
CA GLY A 25 17.98 7.69 -5.97
C GLY A 25 17.13 6.41 -5.93
N LYS A 26 16.64 6.00 -4.75
CA LYS A 26 15.70 4.87 -4.61
C LYS A 26 14.27 5.37 -4.53
N LEU A 27 13.32 4.62 -5.09
CA LEU A 27 11.90 4.93 -4.95
C LEU A 27 11.48 4.84 -3.46
N ASN A 28 10.75 5.84 -2.99
CA ASN A 28 10.22 5.95 -1.63
C ASN A 28 8.93 5.16 -1.43
N ILE A 29 8.41 4.55 -2.51
CA ILE A 29 7.31 3.60 -2.49
C ILE A 29 7.89 2.19 -2.54
N THR A 30 7.55 1.36 -1.56
CA THR A 30 7.98 -0.05 -1.46
C THR A 30 6.85 -0.97 -1.92
N GLY A 31 7.20 -2.05 -2.62
CA GLY A 31 6.26 -3.10 -3.04
C GLY A 31 5.22 -2.67 -4.07
N VAL A 32 5.55 -1.78 -5.00
CA VAL A 32 4.62 -1.37 -6.09
C VAL A 32 4.10 -2.58 -6.86
N LYS A 33 4.98 -3.53 -7.19
CA LYS A 33 4.62 -4.76 -7.90
C LYS A 33 3.60 -5.58 -7.14
N GLU A 34 3.80 -5.76 -5.84
CA GLU A 34 2.88 -6.50 -4.98
C GLU A 34 1.56 -5.79 -4.79
N ILE A 35 1.57 -4.49 -4.51
CA ILE A 35 0.34 -3.70 -4.37
C ILE A 35 -0.53 -3.81 -5.62
N GLU A 36 0.07 -3.73 -6.81
CA GLU A 36 -0.67 -3.90 -8.06
C GLU A 36 -1.08 -5.34 -8.36
N GLY A 37 -0.47 -6.31 -7.71
CA GLY A 37 -0.86 -7.71 -7.79
C GLY A 37 -2.02 -8.09 -6.88
N LEU A 38 -2.51 -7.17 -6.04
CA LEU A 38 -3.64 -7.42 -5.16
C LEU A 38 -4.91 -7.71 -5.96
N PRO A 39 -5.76 -8.63 -5.49
CA PRO A 39 -7.10 -8.77 -6.03
C PRO A 39 -7.88 -7.46 -5.92
N ASP A 40 -8.64 -7.09 -6.97
CA ASP A 40 -9.53 -5.91 -6.94
C ASP A 40 -10.54 -5.95 -5.79
N THR A 41 -10.83 -7.14 -5.26
CA THR A 41 -11.74 -7.35 -4.13
C THR A 41 -11.05 -7.35 -2.77
N TRP A 42 -9.73 -7.14 -2.67
CA TRP A 42 -8.98 -7.29 -1.42
C TRP A 42 -9.60 -6.51 -0.27
N SER A 43 -9.80 -5.20 -0.44
CA SER A 43 -10.42 -4.36 0.60
C SER A 43 -11.89 -4.67 0.87
N LEU A 44 -12.60 -5.28 -0.10
CA LEU A 44 -13.98 -5.71 0.12
C LEU A 44 -14.08 -6.92 1.05
N LEU A 45 -13.03 -7.75 1.15
CA LEU A 45 -13.00 -8.91 2.05
C LEU A 45 -13.06 -8.50 3.52
N PHE A 46 -12.53 -7.32 3.85
CA PHE A 46 -12.38 -6.81 5.21
C PHE A 46 -13.29 -5.62 5.50
N PHE A 47 -14.19 -5.29 4.58
CA PHE A 47 -15.04 -4.11 4.72
C PHE A 47 -16.04 -4.32 5.86
N ASP A 48 -15.81 -3.61 6.96
CA ASP A 48 -16.66 -3.63 8.14
C ASP A 48 -16.95 -2.21 8.65
N PRO A 49 -17.80 -1.44 7.95
CA PRO A 49 -18.05 -0.05 8.31
C PRO A 49 -18.88 0.12 9.59
N PHE A 50 -19.49 -0.95 10.09
CA PHE A 50 -20.43 -0.92 11.21
C PHE A 50 -19.98 -1.80 12.39
N ASP A 51 -18.75 -2.34 12.36
CA ASP A 51 -18.22 -3.23 13.40
C ASP A 51 -19.18 -4.41 13.65
N LEU A 52 -19.59 -5.09 12.57
CA LEU A 52 -20.56 -6.18 12.61
C LEU A 52 -19.98 -7.44 13.28
N ASN A 53 -18.65 -7.53 13.37
CA ASN A 53 -17.96 -8.61 14.07
C ASN A 53 -17.69 -8.30 15.57
N ASP A 54 -18.02 -7.09 16.05
CA ASP A 54 -17.87 -6.62 17.44
C ASP A 54 -16.42 -6.74 17.95
N ASP A 55 -15.44 -6.48 17.07
CA ASP A 55 -14.02 -6.43 17.43
C ASP A 55 -13.55 -5.02 17.88
N GLY A 56 -14.45 -4.04 17.79
CA GLY A 56 -14.23 -2.66 18.21
C GLY A 56 -13.59 -1.78 17.13
N ILE A 57 -13.42 -2.28 15.91
CA ILE A 57 -12.74 -1.60 14.81
C ILE A 57 -13.65 -1.57 13.57
N SER A 58 -13.95 -0.35 13.10
CA SER A 58 -14.71 -0.17 11.86
C SER A 58 -13.79 0.13 10.68
N GLY A 59 -13.72 -0.78 9.71
CA GLY A 59 -12.95 -0.66 8.48
C GLY A 59 -13.77 -0.09 7.32
N GLN A 60 -13.38 1.09 6.82
CA GLN A 60 -14.11 1.77 5.75
C GLN A 60 -13.29 1.91 4.47
N ILE A 61 -13.93 1.66 3.33
CA ILE A 61 -13.40 2.04 2.02
C ILE A 61 -13.58 3.55 1.85
N SER A 62 -12.51 4.21 1.45
CA SER A 62 -12.55 5.62 1.05
C SER A 62 -12.56 5.75 -0.46
N ILE A 63 -13.19 6.83 -0.92
CA ILE A 63 -13.29 7.19 -2.33
C ILE A 63 -12.55 8.50 -2.56
N VAL A 64 -11.71 8.54 -3.59
CA VAL A 64 -11.06 9.75 -4.12
C VAL A 64 -11.67 10.13 -5.46
N ASN A 65 -11.52 11.39 -5.86
CA ASN A 65 -11.95 11.86 -7.17
C ASN A 65 -10.75 11.91 -8.11
N GLY A 66 -10.79 11.14 -9.21
CA GLY A 66 -9.83 11.27 -10.31
C GLY A 66 -10.54 11.69 -11.59
N GLY A 67 -10.27 12.90 -12.07
CA GLY A 67 -10.85 13.42 -13.31
C GLY A 67 -12.39 13.44 -13.33
N GLY A 68 -13.05 13.63 -12.17
CA GLY A 68 -14.51 13.61 -12.05
C GLY A 68 -15.11 12.21 -11.83
N THR A 69 -14.29 11.17 -11.75
CA THR A 69 -14.73 9.78 -11.51
C THR A 69 -14.43 9.36 -10.07
N PRO A 70 -15.39 8.72 -9.36
CA PRO A 70 -15.13 8.16 -8.04
C PRO A 70 -14.25 6.90 -8.16
N LEU A 71 -13.14 6.89 -7.43
CA LEU A 71 -12.16 5.81 -7.44
C LEU A 71 -11.88 5.33 -6.02
N ILE A 72 -11.62 4.03 -5.85
CA ILE A 72 -11.23 3.49 -4.54
C ILE A 72 -9.87 4.07 -4.15
N ALA A 73 -9.78 4.65 -2.96
CA ALA A 73 -8.56 5.24 -2.44
C ALA A 73 -7.53 4.15 -2.10
N LYS A 74 -6.26 4.47 -2.33
CA LYS A 74 -5.12 3.72 -1.83
C LYS A 74 -4.80 4.20 -0.42
N TRP A 75 -4.69 3.25 0.52
CA TRP A 75 -4.37 3.50 1.92
C TRP A 75 -5.36 4.39 2.66
N GLY A 76 -6.66 4.15 2.47
CA GLY A 76 -7.76 4.71 3.28
C GLY A 76 -7.95 6.23 3.32
N SER A 77 -6.94 7.07 3.20
CA SER A 77 -7.03 8.53 3.36
C SER A 77 -6.03 9.31 2.51
N ASN A 78 -5.11 8.64 1.82
CA ASN A 78 -4.17 9.30 0.93
C ASN A 78 -4.84 9.58 -0.41
N LEU A 79 -4.57 10.76 -0.99
CA LEU A 79 -5.12 11.30 -2.25
C LEU A 79 -4.76 10.46 -3.51
N ALA A 80 -4.39 9.20 -3.34
CA ALA A 80 -4.02 8.29 -4.41
C ALA A 80 -5.15 7.27 -4.64
N ALA A 81 -5.41 6.91 -5.88
CA ALA A 81 -6.29 5.81 -6.22
C ALA A 81 -5.58 4.45 -6.10
N PHE A 82 -6.37 3.38 -5.96
CA PHE A 82 -5.87 2.01 -5.76
C PHE A 82 -5.06 1.50 -6.95
N LYS A 83 -5.54 1.73 -8.18
CA LYS A 83 -4.84 1.36 -9.42
C LYS A 83 -3.72 2.36 -9.73
N PHE A 84 -2.65 1.85 -10.35
CA PHE A 84 -1.48 2.68 -10.65
C PHE A 84 -1.80 3.79 -11.65
N GLU A 85 -2.56 3.47 -12.70
CA GLU A 85 -2.94 4.40 -13.76
C GLU A 85 -3.76 5.56 -13.18
N ASP A 86 -4.79 5.23 -12.40
CA ASP A 86 -5.62 6.21 -11.71
C ASP A 86 -4.79 7.11 -10.77
N PHE A 87 -3.84 6.54 -10.04
CA PHE A 87 -2.91 7.30 -9.20
C PHE A 87 -2.03 8.24 -10.04
N ALA A 88 -1.46 7.75 -11.13
CA ALA A 88 -0.60 8.52 -12.00
C ALA A 88 -1.37 9.65 -12.70
N ASP A 89 -2.61 9.40 -13.12
CA ASP A 89 -3.50 10.39 -13.73
C ASP A 89 -3.82 11.51 -12.73
N ILE A 90 -4.27 11.17 -11.51
CA ILE A 90 -4.53 12.17 -10.45
C ILE A 90 -3.28 12.99 -10.15
N ALA A 91 -2.13 12.32 -9.97
CA ALA A 91 -0.87 12.99 -9.68
C ALA A 91 -0.44 13.91 -10.83
N SER A 92 -0.66 13.47 -12.07
CA SER A 92 -0.29 14.25 -13.26
C SER A 92 -1.07 15.57 -13.35
N GLU A 93 -2.36 15.55 -13.00
CA GLU A 93 -3.20 16.75 -12.94
C GLU A 93 -2.73 17.72 -11.84
N VAL A 94 -2.45 17.19 -10.64
CA VAL A 94 -2.00 17.99 -9.49
C VAL A 94 -0.63 18.64 -9.75
N HIS A 95 0.23 17.96 -10.51
CA HIS A 95 1.62 18.37 -10.74
C HIS A 95 1.88 18.97 -12.13
N ASP A 96 0.83 19.22 -12.93
CA ASP A 96 0.94 19.74 -14.30
C ASP A 96 1.92 18.91 -15.18
N ILE A 97 1.82 17.58 -15.04
CA ILE A 97 2.58 16.61 -15.83
C ILE A 97 1.67 16.14 -16.96
N ASN A 98 2.12 16.24 -18.20
CA ASN A 98 1.32 15.82 -19.34
C ASN A 98 1.69 14.39 -19.76
N ILE A 99 0.82 13.42 -19.47
CA ILE A 99 0.91 12.02 -19.93
C ILE A 99 -0.01 11.87 -21.15
N ASN A 100 0.57 11.76 -22.34
CA ASN A 100 -0.16 11.89 -23.61
C ASN A 100 -0.48 10.55 -24.28
N SER A 101 -0.01 9.43 -23.74
CA SER A 101 -0.20 8.12 -24.37
C SER A 101 -0.16 6.95 -23.39
N GLN A 102 -0.82 5.85 -23.75
CA GLN A 102 -0.74 4.60 -23.00
C GLN A 102 0.70 4.09 -22.91
N LEU A 103 1.51 4.24 -23.96
CA LEU A 103 2.93 3.84 -23.96
C LEU A 103 3.72 4.61 -22.89
N GLU A 104 3.42 5.89 -22.71
CA GLU A 104 4.05 6.72 -21.67
C GLU A 104 3.63 6.26 -20.27
N MET A 105 2.33 6.02 -20.06
CA MET A 105 1.82 5.43 -18.81
C MET A 105 2.49 4.08 -18.49
N ASP A 106 2.60 3.20 -19.48
CA ASP A 106 3.23 1.88 -19.34
C ASP A 106 4.72 2.01 -18.99
N ASN A 107 5.43 2.98 -19.57
CA ASN A 107 6.83 3.25 -19.25
C ASN A 107 6.99 3.78 -17.82
N ILE A 108 6.13 4.70 -17.37
CA ILE A 108 6.10 5.19 -15.99
C ILE A 108 5.86 4.02 -15.04
N ARG A 109 4.82 3.22 -15.27
CA ARG A 109 4.46 2.05 -14.48
C ARG A 109 5.60 1.04 -14.40
N LYS A 110 6.21 0.69 -15.53
CA LYS A 110 7.34 -0.23 -15.60
C LYS A 110 8.52 0.27 -14.78
N LEU A 111 8.81 1.56 -14.84
CA LEU A 111 9.95 2.14 -14.12
C LEU A 111 9.69 2.23 -12.61
N PHE A 112 8.47 2.59 -12.19
CA PHE A 112 8.06 2.51 -10.79
C PHE A 112 8.20 1.09 -10.24
N LYS A 113 7.73 0.07 -10.98
CA LYS A 113 7.92 -1.33 -10.60
C LYS A 113 9.39 -1.72 -10.50
N SER A 114 10.22 -1.28 -11.45
CA SER A 114 11.64 -1.63 -11.48
C SER A 114 12.47 -0.95 -10.39
N LEU A 115 12.09 0.26 -9.97
CA LEU A 115 12.81 1.04 -8.95
C LEU A 115 12.23 0.88 -7.55
N SER A 116 10.98 0.42 -7.43
CA SER A 116 10.34 0.08 -6.17
C SER A 116 11.16 -1.02 -5.47
N PRO A 117 11.63 -0.78 -4.24
CA PRO A 117 12.21 -1.84 -3.43
C PRO A 117 11.21 -2.98 -3.27
N GLU A 118 11.70 -4.22 -3.38
CA GLU A 118 10.94 -5.39 -2.96
C GLU A 118 10.65 -5.25 -1.46
N PRO A 119 9.41 -5.53 -1.05
CA PRO A 119 9.06 -5.47 0.35
C PRO A 119 9.69 -6.65 1.10
N ILE A 120 9.76 -6.52 2.43
CA ILE A 120 10.28 -7.59 3.28
C ILE A 120 9.14 -8.57 3.52
N HIS A 121 9.18 -9.70 2.82
CA HIS A 121 8.27 -10.83 3.02
C HIS A 121 8.76 -11.65 4.22
N GLN A 122 8.19 -11.44 5.40
CA GLN A 122 8.39 -12.33 6.55
C GLN A 122 7.13 -13.18 6.74
N VAL A 123 7.29 -14.51 6.74
CA VAL A 123 6.22 -15.42 7.14
C VAL A 123 6.24 -15.49 8.66
N LEU A 124 5.11 -15.24 9.31
CA LEU A 124 5.00 -15.40 10.76
C LEU A 124 5.06 -16.88 11.13
N GLU A 125 5.97 -17.23 12.03
CA GLU A 125 6.00 -18.56 12.66
C GLU A 125 4.68 -18.81 13.43
N PRO A 126 4.18 -20.05 13.51
CA PRO A 126 2.87 -20.35 14.09
C PRO A 126 2.66 -19.81 15.51
N SER A 127 3.68 -19.85 16.36
CA SER A 127 3.63 -19.29 17.71
C SER A 127 3.48 -17.76 17.72
N THR A 128 4.12 -17.09 16.77
CA THR A 128 4.05 -15.62 16.62
C THR A 128 2.69 -15.22 16.07
N SER A 129 2.19 -15.94 15.06
CA SER A 129 0.83 -15.74 14.52
C SER A 129 -0.23 -15.87 15.60
N LYS A 130 -0.09 -16.86 16.49
CA LYS A 130 -1.03 -17.03 17.61
C LYS A 130 -1.03 -15.82 18.54
N ILE A 131 0.14 -15.37 18.99
CA ILE A 131 0.27 -14.19 19.85
C ILE A 131 -0.31 -12.95 19.15
N PHE A 132 -0.02 -12.79 17.87
CA PHE A 132 -0.48 -11.68 17.05
C PHE A 132 -2.01 -11.59 17.00
N VAL A 133 -2.68 -12.73 16.81
CA VAL A 133 -4.15 -12.83 16.82
C VAL A 133 -4.71 -12.63 18.23
N GLU A 134 -4.13 -13.26 19.24
CA GLU A 134 -4.59 -13.17 20.63
C GLU A 134 -4.52 -11.74 21.20
N HIS A 135 -3.61 -10.91 20.69
CA HIS A 135 -3.50 -9.49 21.09
C HIS A 135 -4.31 -8.55 20.17
N GLY A 136 -5.12 -9.09 19.26
CA GLY A 136 -5.98 -8.30 18.39
C GLY A 136 -5.26 -7.57 17.25
N CYS A 137 -3.96 -7.81 17.01
CA CYS A 137 -3.23 -7.14 15.92
C CYS A 137 -3.82 -7.46 14.55
N SER A 138 -4.38 -8.66 14.38
CA SER A 138 -4.98 -9.14 13.12
C SER A 138 -6.29 -8.45 12.73
N SER A 139 -6.87 -7.63 13.62
CA SER A 139 -8.04 -6.80 13.28
C SER A 139 -7.73 -5.73 12.23
N CYS A 140 -6.50 -5.18 12.26
CA CYS A 140 -6.02 -4.20 11.27
C CYS A 140 -4.96 -4.80 10.34
N HIS A 141 -4.11 -5.69 10.86
CA HIS A 141 -3.01 -6.30 10.11
C HIS A 141 -3.36 -7.71 9.66
N VAL A 142 -4.13 -7.79 8.59
CA VAL A 142 -4.68 -9.06 8.08
C VAL A 142 -3.60 -10.08 7.74
N LEU A 143 -3.86 -11.36 8.04
CA LEU A 143 -2.93 -12.47 7.79
C LEU A 143 -3.23 -13.19 6.47
N GLU A 144 -4.24 -12.73 5.76
CA GLU A 144 -4.62 -13.19 4.44
C GLU A 144 -3.47 -12.98 3.45
N SER A 145 -3.36 -13.91 2.51
CA SER A 145 -2.37 -13.88 1.46
C SER A 145 -2.99 -14.04 0.08
N TYR A 146 -2.21 -13.71 -0.93
CA TYR A 146 -2.53 -13.97 -2.33
C TYR A 146 -1.30 -14.49 -3.06
N ILE A 147 -1.51 -15.06 -4.23
CA ILE A 147 -0.44 -15.60 -5.07
C ILE A 147 -0.10 -14.57 -6.15
N LEU A 148 1.16 -14.17 -6.22
CA LEU A 148 1.72 -13.33 -7.27
C LEU A 148 2.96 -13.99 -7.85
N GLU A 149 2.94 -14.34 -9.14
CA GLU A 149 4.06 -15.00 -9.81
C GLU A 149 4.62 -16.20 -9.02
N GLU A 150 3.72 -17.10 -8.60
CA GLU A 150 4.05 -18.31 -7.81
C GLU A 150 4.58 -18.06 -6.40
N LYS A 151 4.65 -16.80 -5.95
CA LYS A 151 5.00 -16.43 -4.58
C LYS A 151 3.73 -16.18 -3.76
N ILE A 152 3.75 -16.64 -2.51
CA ILE A 152 2.74 -16.28 -1.52
C ILE A 152 3.13 -14.92 -0.93
N VAL A 153 2.21 -13.96 -0.99
CA VAL A 153 2.43 -12.60 -0.53
C VAL A 153 1.51 -12.27 0.64
N PHE A 154 2.08 -11.68 1.69
CA PHE A 154 1.36 -11.20 2.88
C PHE A 154 1.49 -9.68 3.00
N PRO A 155 0.46 -8.90 2.63
CA PRO A 155 0.49 -7.44 2.77
C PRO A 155 0.54 -6.95 4.21
N TYR A 156 0.01 -7.75 5.14
CA TYR A 156 -0.24 -7.36 6.53
C TYR A 156 -1.09 -6.09 6.67
N SER A 157 -1.99 -5.86 5.71
CA SER A 157 -2.89 -4.71 5.64
C SER A 157 -4.09 -5.01 4.75
N ASP A 158 -5.27 -4.55 5.17
CA ASP A 158 -6.52 -4.57 4.39
C ASP A 158 -6.71 -3.34 3.50
N PHE A 159 -5.82 -2.34 3.65
CA PHE A 159 -5.86 -1.04 2.97
C PHE A 159 -7.08 -0.18 3.31
N LEU A 160 -7.81 -0.51 4.36
CA LEU A 160 -8.99 0.22 4.82
C LEU A 160 -8.63 1.38 5.74
N LEU A 161 -9.55 2.34 5.85
CA LEU A 161 -9.47 3.40 6.83
C LEU A 161 -10.23 2.98 8.08
N HIS A 162 -9.50 2.80 9.18
CA HIS A 162 -10.06 2.33 10.44
C HIS A 162 -10.31 3.46 11.41
N ASP A 163 -11.50 3.45 12.02
CA ASP A 163 -11.74 4.18 13.26
C ASP A 163 -11.35 3.29 14.44
N VAL A 164 -10.46 3.81 15.29
CA VAL A 164 -9.87 3.11 16.45
C VAL A 164 -10.25 3.80 17.76
N GLY A 165 -11.32 4.59 17.75
CA GLY A 165 -11.93 5.20 18.93
C GLY A 165 -11.21 6.42 19.50
N TYR A 166 -9.97 6.72 19.09
CA TYR A 166 -9.21 7.88 19.56
C TYR A 166 -8.41 8.55 18.42
N GLY A 167 -8.90 9.67 17.91
CA GLY A 167 -8.14 10.56 17.01
C GLY A 167 -8.45 10.37 15.52
N LEU A 168 -7.42 10.56 14.68
CA LEU A 168 -7.55 10.44 13.23
C LEU A 168 -7.66 8.96 12.85
N LYS A 169 -8.59 8.66 11.93
CA LYS A 169 -8.67 7.34 11.31
C LYS A 169 -7.34 6.98 10.65
N ARG A 170 -6.97 5.69 10.67
CA ARG A 170 -5.67 5.22 10.18
C ARG A 170 -5.79 3.92 9.39
N THR A 171 -4.83 3.67 8.49
CA THR A 171 -4.68 2.40 7.78
C THR A 171 -3.48 1.66 8.33
N ALA A 172 -3.56 0.33 8.44
CA ALA A 172 -2.42 -0.49 8.83
C ALA A 172 -1.26 -0.29 7.84
N PRO A 173 -0.03 0.00 8.32
CA PRO A 173 1.11 0.17 7.44
C PRO A 173 1.39 -1.09 6.65
N LEU A 174 1.84 -0.92 5.41
CA LEU A 174 2.26 -2.03 4.58
C LEU A 174 3.63 -2.55 4.99
N TRP A 175 3.77 -3.88 5.09
CA TRP A 175 5.05 -4.59 5.22
C TRP A 175 5.93 -4.11 6.38
N ASP A 176 5.33 -3.62 7.47
CA ASP A 176 5.93 -2.61 8.35
C ASP A 176 7.45 -2.80 8.57
N LYS A 177 8.20 -1.78 8.13
CA LYS A 177 9.65 -1.67 8.25
C LYS A 177 9.99 -1.62 9.74
N LYS A 178 10.26 -2.80 10.33
CA LYS A 178 10.56 -3.07 11.75
C LYS A 178 9.35 -3.53 12.60
N MET A 179 8.68 -4.61 12.21
CA MET A 179 8.52 -5.66 13.21
C MET A 179 9.92 -6.22 13.52
N ILE A 180 10.67 -5.50 14.37
CA ILE A 180 11.80 -6.06 15.08
C ILE A 180 11.16 -7.13 15.99
N PHE A 181 11.10 -8.36 15.48
CA PHE A 181 10.82 -9.56 16.26
C PHE A 181 12.02 -9.86 17.18
N ASN A 182 12.50 -8.88 17.94
CA ASN A 182 13.15 -9.23 19.20
C ASN A 182 12.02 -9.70 20.12
N HIS A 183 12.16 -10.92 20.61
CA HIS A 183 11.31 -11.50 21.64
C HIS A 183 11.14 -10.57 22.88
N GLU A 184 12.05 -9.59 23.05
CA GLU A 184 11.99 -8.52 24.05
C GLU A 184 10.92 -7.44 23.81
N PHE A 185 10.51 -7.16 22.56
CA PHE A 185 9.53 -6.09 22.31
C PHE A 185 8.10 -6.54 22.65
N ILE A 186 7.79 -7.79 22.33
CA ILE A 186 6.50 -8.43 22.66
C ILE A 186 6.38 -8.63 24.19
N SER A 187 7.44 -9.07 24.87
CA SER A 187 7.40 -9.25 26.34
C SER A 187 7.22 -7.93 27.10
N ASN A 188 7.73 -6.81 26.57
CA ASN A 188 7.56 -5.50 27.18
C ASN A 188 6.14 -4.92 27.00
N PHE A 189 5.40 -5.33 25.98
CA PHE A 189 3.98 -4.95 25.81
C PHE A 189 3.10 -5.68 26.85
N VAL A 190 3.34 -6.99 27.03
CA VAL A 190 2.65 -7.84 28.03
C VAL A 190 2.84 -7.33 29.47
N HIS A 191 3.94 -6.64 29.78
CA HIS A 191 4.19 -6.09 31.11
C HIS A 191 3.58 -4.70 31.37
N ARG A 192 3.10 -3.98 30.35
CA ARG A 192 2.55 -2.63 30.54
C ARG A 192 1.04 -2.59 30.81
N GLU A 193 0.31 -3.67 30.58
CA GLU A 193 -1.15 -3.74 30.85
C GLU A 193 -1.52 -4.15 32.29
N LYS A 194 -0.53 -4.26 33.20
CA LYS A 194 -0.78 -4.40 34.64
C LYS A 194 -0.31 -3.16 35.40
N ARG A 195 -1.03 -2.05 35.27
CA ARG A 195 -1.08 -0.98 36.28
C ARG A 195 -2.48 -0.41 36.40
#